data_AF-A0A6M3IHC0-F1
#
_entry.id   AF-A0A6M3IHC0-F1
#
_cell.length_a   1.000
_cell.length_b   1.000
_cell.length_c   1.000
_cell.angle_alpha   90.00
_cell.angle_beta   90.00
_cell.angle_gamma   90.00
#
_symmetry.space_group_name_H-M   'P 1'
#
loop_
_entity.id
_entity.type
_entity.pdbx_description
1 polymer ?
#
loop_
_entity_poly.entity_id
_entity_poly.type
_entity_poly.pdbx_seq_one_letter_code
_entity_poly.pdbx_strand_id
1 'polypeptide(L)'
;MKSIYSDELYQEVLGKMRERLNSGDRAEGIHLSDLSLCLNKYYLRNKHGEQRLGDDEVVLFGFGRTGEVWLRGSFDDAVPVQCEGIWCSVDHFGETMPWEIKVTKMSVNTPVPEHWLVQMMAYCYANWQTYGCREPESGKLTDALGDYCMFANVRMCVMGDYKKMRGITIVPEVLVFEEEEVMDNWMWLQGRKEVLLSGVLPSSVIGDFEGRASTFNQCDKCLYEGFCPASSKGMSKR
;
A
#
# COMPACT_ATOMS: atom_id res chain seq x y z
N MET A 1 -19.59 8.77 38.26
CA MET A 1 -20.03 8.35 36.91
C MET A 1 -19.72 6.87 36.76
N LYS A 2 -20.69 6.02 36.43
CA LYS A 2 -20.45 4.59 36.15
C LYS A 2 -20.45 4.40 34.64
N SER A 3 -19.35 3.88 34.09
CA SER A 3 -19.28 3.45 32.69
C SER A 3 -19.75 2.00 32.61
N ILE A 4 -20.60 1.68 31.63
CA ILE A 4 -21.04 0.31 31.33
C ILE A 4 -20.65 0.03 29.89
N TYR A 5 -19.93 -1.05 29.67
CA TYR A 5 -19.61 -1.55 28.34
C TYR A 5 -20.87 -2.18 27.72
N SER A 6 -21.13 -1.89 26.45
CA SER A 6 -22.29 -2.39 25.70
C SER A 6 -21.81 -3.07 24.42
N ASP A 7 -22.00 -4.40 24.34
CA ASP A 7 -21.67 -5.18 23.15
C ASP A 7 -22.50 -4.75 21.93
N GLU A 8 -23.77 -4.41 22.15
CA GLU A 8 -24.66 -3.92 21.08
C GLU A 8 -24.11 -2.63 20.45
N LEU A 9 -23.71 -1.66 21.28
CA LEU A 9 -23.10 -0.42 20.80
C LEU A 9 -21.74 -0.69 20.11
N TYR A 10 -20.93 -1.59 20.64
CA TYR A 10 -19.65 -1.97 20.02
C TYR A 10 -19.86 -2.54 18.61
N GLN A 11 -20.81 -3.47 18.45
CA GLN A 11 -21.13 -4.06 17.16
C GLN A 11 -21.76 -3.04 16.18
N GLU A 12 -22.58 -2.10 16.68
CA GLU A 12 -23.10 -1.00 15.85
C GLU A 12 -21.96 -0.12 15.30
N VAL A 13 -21.01 0.28 16.16
CA VAL A 13 -19.86 1.09 15.77
C VAL A 13 -18.98 0.35 14.75
N LEU A 14 -18.69 -0.93 15.00
CA LEU A 14 -17.92 -1.75 14.06
C LEU A 14 -18.63 -1.93 12.71
N GLY A 15 -19.96 -2.08 12.72
CA GLY A 15 -20.77 -2.15 11.50
C GLY A 15 -20.57 -0.90 10.63
N LYS A 16 -20.68 0.29 11.23
CA LYS A 16 -20.44 1.56 10.53
C LYS A 16 -19.00 1.72 10.04
N MET A 17 -18.02 1.23 10.79
CA MET A 17 -16.62 1.23 10.34
C MET A 17 -16.42 0.31 9.13
N ARG A 18 -16.99 -0.90 9.16
CA ARG A 18 -16.95 -1.84 8.03
C ARG A 18 -17.57 -1.27 6.76
N GLU A 19 -18.75 -0.66 6.87
CA GLU A 19 -19.43 -0.03 5.74
C GLU A 19 -18.55 1.04 5.07
N ARG A 20 -17.89 1.88 5.87
CA ARG A 20 -16.96 2.92 5.36
C ARG A 20 -15.71 2.35 4.71
N LEU A 21 -15.19 1.24 5.22
CA LEU A 21 -14.02 0.58 4.61
C LEU A 21 -14.39 -0.10 3.28
N ASN A 22 -15.61 -0.63 3.18
CA ASN A 22 -16.09 -1.31 1.98
C ASN A 22 -16.61 -0.35 0.90
N SER A 23 -16.96 0.90 1.24
CA SER A 23 -17.45 1.90 0.29
C SER A 23 -16.33 2.58 -0.53
N GLY A 24 -15.11 2.04 -0.53
CA GLY A 24 -14.01 2.62 -1.27
C GLY A 24 -14.24 2.58 -2.78
N ASP A 25 -14.30 3.75 -3.40
CA ASP A 25 -14.38 3.95 -4.86
C ASP A 25 -13.07 3.53 -5.52
N ARG A 26 -12.84 2.23 -5.59
CA ARG A 26 -11.73 1.68 -6.35
C ARG A 26 -12.11 1.74 -7.83
N ALA A 27 -11.50 2.67 -8.56
CA ALA A 27 -11.69 2.80 -10.01
C ALA A 27 -11.57 1.43 -10.72
N GLU A 28 -12.37 1.21 -11.76
CA GLU A 28 -12.27 -0.01 -12.58
C GLU A 28 -10.86 -0.13 -13.18
N GLY A 29 -10.22 -1.30 -13.00
CA GLY A 29 -8.92 -1.60 -13.59
C GLY A 29 -7.95 -2.27 -12.61
N ILE A 30 -6.70 -2.43 -13.06
CA ILE A 30 -5.60 -3.02 -12.27
C ILE A 30 -4.95 -1.88 -11.48
N HIS A 31 -4.96 -1.95 -10.15
CA HIS A 31 -4.25 -0.96 -9.33
C HIS A 31 -2.85 -1.46 -9.00
N LEU A 32 -1.94 -0.53 -8.74
CA LEU A 32 -0.58 -0.85 -8.32
C LEU A 32 -0.54 -1.84 -7.15
N SER A 33 -1.42 -1.68 -6.15
CA SER A 33 -1.48 -2.56 -4.98
C SER A 33 -1.89 -4.00 -5.31
N ASP A 34 -2.49 -4.24 -6.47
CA ASP A 34 -2.74 -5.61 -6.96
C ASP A 34 -1.47 -6.30 -7.43
N LEU A 35 -0.52 -5.50 -7.94
CA LEU A 35 0.72 -5.98 -8.53
C LEU A 35 1.86 -6.00 -7.51
N SER A 36 1.93 -5.03 -6.60
CA SER A 36 3.00 -4.98 -5.58
C SER A 36 2.80 -6.01 -4.45
N LEU A 37 1.63 -6.64 -4.36
CA LEU A 37 1.30 -7.67 -3.38
C LEU A 37 1.17 -9.06 -4.04
N CYS A 38 0.85 -10.07 -3.23
CA CYS A 38 0.64 -11.46 -3.66
C CYS A 38 -0.46 -11.61 -4.73
N LEU A 39 -0.12 -12.11 -5.93
CA LEU A 39 -1.09 -12.36 -7.01
C LEU A 39 -2.08 -13.49 -6.67
N ASN A 40 -1.69 -14.45 -5.82
CA ASN A 40 -2.62 -15.45 -5.29
C ASN A 40 -3.68 -14.81 -4.39
N LYS A 41 -3.31 -13.80 -3.60
CA LYS A 41 -4.27 -13.03 -2.80
C LYS A 41 -5.23 -12.26 -3.70
N TYR A 42 -4.73 -11.66 -4.79
CA TYR A 42 -5.59 -11.04 -5.80
C TYR A 42 -6.58 -12.04 -6.40
N TYR A 43 -6.09 -13.20 -6.85
CA TYR A 43 -6.90 -14.28 -7.39
C TYR A 43 -8.05 -14.65 -6.44
N LEU A 44 -7.72 -14.94 -5.18
CA LEU A 44 -8.69 -15.41 -4.19
C LEU A 44 -9.72 -14.33 -3.85
N ARG A 45 -9.31 -13.06 -3.73
CA ARG A 45 -10.25 -11.95 -3.56
C ARG A 45 -11.19 -11.81 -4.76
N ASN A 46 -10.68 -11.95 -5.98
CA ASN A 46 -11.49 -11.85 -7.19
C ASN A 46 -12.46 -13.04 -7.35
N LYS A 47 -12.06 -14.26 -6.97
CA LYS A 47 -12.90 -15.46 -7.10
C LYS A 47 -13.90 -15.65 -5.97
N HIS A 48 -13.53 -15.30 -4.74
CA HIS A 48 -14.33 -15.58 -3.54
C HIS A 48 -14.88 -14.33 -2.87
N GLY A 49 -14.60 -13.14 -3.43
CA GLY A 49 -14.90 -11.86 -2.81
C GLY A 49 -13.88 -11.47 -1.75
N GLU A 50 -13.99 -10.23 -1.27
CA GLU A 50 -13.24 -9.74 -0.11
C GLU A 50 -13.62 -10.59 1.11
N GLN A 51 -12.65 -11.27 1.73
CA GLN A 51 -12.90 -11.90 3.02
C GLN A 51 -13.28 -10.84 4.04
N ARG A 52 -14.28 -11.15 4.87
CA ARG A 52 -14.73 -10.24 5.91
C ARG A 52 -13.58 -10.01 6.89
N LEU A 53 -13.11 -8.76 6.99
CA LEU A 53 -12.14 -8.34 8.00
C LEU A 53 -12.64 -8.68 9.40
N GLY A 54 -11.75 -9.25 10.22
CA GLY A 54 -11.99 -9.44 11.65
C GLY A 54 -12.20 -8.10 12.37
N ASP A 55 -12.84 -8.13 13.54
CA ASP A 55 -13.17 -6.89 14.29
C ASP A 55 -11.90 -6.07 14.59
N ASP A 56 -10.80 -6.71 14.99
CA ASP A 56 -9.51 -6.05 15.22
C ASP A 56 -8.95 -5.41 13.95
N GLU A 57 -9.09 -6.06 12.81
CA GLU A 57 -8.61 -5.53 11.53
C GLU A 57 -9.41 -4.30 11.11
N VAL A 58 -10.74 -4.33 11.28
CA VAL A 58 -11.60 -3.17 11.03
C VAL A 58 -11.15 -1.96 11.84
N VAL A 59 -10.85 -2.17 13.13
CA VAL A 59 -10.35 -1.09 13.99
C VAL A 59 -9.00 -0.59 13.50
N LEU A 60 -8.09 -1.48 13.12
CA LEU A 60 -6.76 -1.11 12.63
C LEU A 60 -6.79 -0.35 11.32
N PHE A 61 -7.57 -0.81 10.34
CA PHE A 61 -7.77 -0.12 9.08
C PHE A 61 -8.45 1.24 9.27
N GLY A 62 -9.48 1.31 10.12
CA GLY A 62 -10.15 2.57 10.45
C GLY A 62 -9.21 3.57 11.13
N PHE A 63 -8.35 3.10 12.04
CA PHE A 63 -7.32 3.93 12.66
C PHE A 63 -6.30 4.43 11.62
N GLY A 64 -5.85 3.55 10.73
CA GLY A 64 -4.93 3.91 9.66
C GLY A 64 -5.50 5.00 8.75
N ARG A 65 -6.75 4.81 8.28
CA ARG A 65 -7.44 5.79 7.43
C ARG A 65 -7.67 7.12 8.13
N THR A 66 -8.01 7.10 9.42
CA THR A 66 -8.21 8.34 10.20
C THR A 66 -6.89 9.10 10.36
N GLY A 67 -5.80 8.39 10.66
CA GLY A 67 -4.48 9.01 10.77
C GLY A 67 -3.98 9.58 9.44
N GLU A 68 -4.22 8.88 8.33
CA GLU A 68 -3.93 9.38 6.97
C GLU A 68 -4.67 10.69 6.68
N VAL A 69 -6.00 10.72 6.86
CA VAL A 69 -6.82 11.92 6.67
C VAL A 69 -6.36 13.07 7.58
N TRP A 70 -5.99 12.78 8.83
CA TRP A 70 -5.50 13.79 9.76
C TRP A 70 -4.15 14.38 9.33
N LEU A 71 -3.21 13.55 8.89
CA LEU A 71 -1.89 13.99 8.43
C LEU A 71 -1.94 14.76 7.11
N ARG A 72 -2.84 14.33 6.21
CA ARG A 72 -3.12 15.05 4.97
C ARG A 72 -3.81 16.39 5.21
N GLY A 73 -4.45 16.61 6.35
CA GLY A 73 -5.04 17.90 6.69
C GLY A 73 -6.08 18.37 5.67
N SER A 74 -6.00 19.64 5.28
CA SER A 74 -6.92 20.28 4.32
C SER A 74 -6.41 20.25 2.86
N PHE A 75 -5.40 19.44 2.57
CA PHE A 75 -4.90 19.34 1.21
C PHE A 75 -5.87 18.55 0.31
N ASP A 76 -5.92 18.93 -0.96
CA ASP A 76 -6.70 18.22 -1.98
C ASP A 76 -6.18 16.78 -2.14
N ASP A 77 -7.12 15.88 -2.42
CA ASP A 77 -6.79 14.50 -2.79
C ASP A 77 -5.94 14.51 -4.05
N ALA A 78 -4.86 13.72 -4.04
CA ALA A 78 -4.12 13.47 -5.26
C ALA A 78 -5.03 12.77 -6.29
N VAL A 79 -5.06 13.28 -7.51
CA VAL A 79 -5.83 12.66 -8.59
C VAL A 79 -5.12 11.37 -8.99
N PRO A 80 -5.82 10.21 -8.98
CA PRO A 80 -5.25 8.97 -9.49
C PRO A 80 -4.76 9.11 -10.93
N VAL A 81 -3.60 8.54 -11.22
CA VAL A 81 -3.03 8.51 -12.57
C VAL A 81 -3.08 7.10 -13.12
N GLN A 82 -3.35 6.97 -14.43
CA GLN A 82 -3.25 5.70 -15.14
C GLN A 82 -2.01 5.74 -16.02
N CYS A 83 -1.05 4.86 -15.73
CA CYS A 83 0.17 4.73 -16.52
C CYS A 83 0.24 3.30 -17.06
N GLU A 84 0.28 3.15 -18.39
CA GLU A 84 0.34 1.86 -19.09
C GLU A 84 -0.70 0.83 -18.59
N GLY A 85 -1.91 1.29 -18.28
CA GLY A 85 -3.01 0.45 -17.78
C GLY A 85 -2.92 0.04 -16.31
N ILE A 86 -1.99 0.61 -15.53
CA ILE A 86 -1.92 0.46 -14.07
C ILE A 86 -2.41 1.76 -13.42
N TRP A 87 -3.38 1.65 -12.53
CA TRP A 87 -3.85 2.77 -11.70
C TRP A 87 -2.93 2.97 -10.50
N CYS A 88 -2.43 4.20 -10.35
CA CYS A 88 -1.58 4.64 -9.27
C CYS A 88 -2.28 5.78 -8.51
N SER A 89 -2.33 5.69 -7.19
CA SER A 89 -2.98 6.69 -6.33
C SER A 89 -2.07 7.00 -5.16
N VAL A 90 -1.31 8.07 -5.31
CA VAL A 90 -0.51 8.67 -4.22
C VAL A 90 -1.48 9.25 -3.18
N ASP A 91 -1.12 9.29 -1.91
CA ASP A 91 -2.00 9.88 -0.89
C ASP A 91 -2.12 11.41 -1.02
N HIS A 92 -1.04 12.09 -1.39
CA HIS A 92 -1.00 13.54 -1.56
C HIS A 92 0.13 14.02 -2.50
N PHE A 93 -0.04 15.16 -3.16
CA PHE A 93 1.04 15.90 -3.83
C PHE A 93 1.42 17.13 -3.02
N GLY A 94 2.56 17.07 -2.35
CA GLY A 94 3.15 18.26 -1.75
C GLY A 94 3.63 19.24 -2.84
N GLU A 95 4.05 20.44 -2.43
CA GLU A 95 4.53 21.47 -3.35
C GLU A 95 5.73 21.01 -4.19
N THR A 96 6.56 20.12 -3.65
CA THR A 96 7.83 19.69 -4.25
C THR A 96 7.85 18.25 -4.72
N MET A 97 7.06 17.35 -4.11
CA MET A 97 7.09 15.91 -4.40
C MET A 97 5.82 15.19 -3.93
N PRO A 98 5.49 14.03 -4.50
CA PRO A 98 4.42 13.15 -4.02
C PRO A 98 4.73 12.58 -2.62
N TRP A 99 3.67 12.39 -1.83
CA TRP A 99 3.71 11.91 -0.45
C TRP A 99 2.92 10.60 -0.32
N GLU A 100 3.50 9.60 0.33
CA GLU A 100 2.81 8.41 0.80
C GLU A 100 2.77 8.44 2.33
N ILE A 101 1.58 8.29 2.89
CA ILE A 101 1.32 8.36 4.32
C ILE A 101 1.06 6.95 4.84
N LYS A 102 1.89 6.50 5.78
CA LYS A 102 1.73 5.19 6.41
C LYS A 102 1.51 5.32 7.90
N VAL A 103 0.34 4.90 8.37
CA VAL A 103 0.06 4.75 9.80
C VAL A 103 0.42 3.32 10.22
N THR A 104 1.36 3.18 11.16
CA THR A 104 1.96 1.88 11.45
C THR A 104 2.24 1.66 12.93
N LYS A 105 2.28 0.39 13.34
CA LYS A 105 2.75 -0.06 14.67
C LYS A 105 4.27 -0.27 14.71
N MET A 106 4.95 -0.11 13.58
CA MET A 106 6.41 -0.26 13.49
C MET A 106 7.11 0.79 14.35
N SER A 107 8.28 0.42 14.87
CA SER A 107 9.17 1.35 15.56
C SER A 107 9.69 2.40 14.57
N VAL A 108 9.96 3.61 15.06
CA VAL A 108 10.57 4.69 14.26
C VAL A 108 11.90 4.30 13.64
N ASN A 109 12.62 3.35 14.27
CA ASN A 109 13.92 2.87 13.80
C ASN A 109 13.80 1.68 12.83
N THR A 110 12.59 1.17 12.58
CA THR A 110 12.41 0.09 11.61
C THR A 110 12.58 0.67 10.20
N PRO A 111 13.44 0.08 9.35
CA PRO A 111 13.57 0.51 7.96
C PRO A 111 12.23 0.49 7.23
N VAL A 112 12.12 1.31 6.18
CA VAL A 112 10.97 1.29 5.28
C VAL A 112 10.85 -0.10 4.66
N PRO A 113 9.70 -0.79 4.77
CA PRO A 113 9.51 -2.09 4.15
C PRO A 113 9.71 -2.04 2.64
N GLU A 114 10.37 -3.03 2.07
CA GLU A 114 10.67 -3.09 0.63
C GLU A 114 9.40 -3.01 -0.24
N HIS A 115 8.27 -3.60 0.16
CA HIS A 115 7.01 -3.45 -0.60
C HIS A 115 6.46 -2.02 -0.62
N TRP A 116 6.80 -1.18 0.38
CA TRP A 116 6.48 0.25 0.34
C TRP A 116 7.42 0.98 -0.61
N LEU A 117 8.70 0.59 -0.68
CA LEU A 117 9.65 1.14 -1.65
C LEU A 117 9.20 0.82 -3.09
N VAL A 118 8.80 -0.42 -3.36
CA VAL A 118 8.21 -0.84 -4.66
C VAL A 118 7.02 0.03 -5.04
N GLN A 119 6.13 0.30 -4.08
CA GLN A 119 4.96 1.15 -4.28
C GLN A 119 5.37 2.60 -4.64
N MET A 120 6.28 3.18 -3.85
CA MET A 120 6.74 4.56 -4.04
C MET A 120 7.54 4.75 -5.34
N MET A 121 8.42 3.81 -5.70
CA MET A 121 9.13 3.84 -6.99
C MET A 121 8.16 3.80 -8.17
N ALA A 122 7.10 3.00 -8.10
CA ALA A 122 6.09 2.95 -9.14
C ALA A 122 5.30 4.26 -9.26
N TYR A 123 5.05 4.94 -8.14
CA TYR A 123 4.46 6.27 -8.14
C TYR A 123 5.41 7.32 -8.75
N CYS A 124 6.72 7.24 -8.48
CA CYS A 124 7.70 8.09 -9.17
C CYS A 124 7.58 7.92 -10.69
N TYR A 125 7.60 6.68 -11.18
CA TYR A 125 7.49 6.39 -12.61
C TYR A 125 6.17 6.90 -13.22
N ALA A 126 5.03 6.53 -12.62
CA ALA A 126 3.72 6.87 -13.15
C ALA A 126 3.48 8.39 -13.20
N ASN A 127 3.95 9.11 -12.17
CA ASN A 127 3.84 10.56 -12.12
C ASN A 127 4.80 11.25 -13.08
N TRP A 128 6.01 10.72 -13.25
CA TRP A 128 6.92 11.22 -14.27
C TRP A 128 6.31 11.11 -15.67
N GLN A 129 5.76 9.95 -16.03
CA GLN A 129 5.12 9.75 -17.34
C GLN A 129 3.89 10.64 -17.54
N THR A 130 3.16 10.98 -16.47
CA THR A 130 1.92 11.77 -16.55
C THR A 130 2.19 13.28 -16.53
N TYR A 131 3.11 13.72 -15.69
CA TYR A 131 3.31 15.12 -15.35
C TYR A 131 4.70 15.67 -15.72
N GLY A 132 5.66 14.82 -16.10
CA GLY A 132 7.08 15.18 -16.20
C GLY A 132 7.79 15.18 -14.83
N CYS A 133 9.11 15.34 -14.82
CA CYS A 133 9.89 15.49 -13.58
C CYS A 133 10.00 16.97 -13.23
N ARG A 134 9.92 17.34 -11.95
CA ARG A 134 10.26 18.71 -11.52
C ARG A 134 11.61 18.69 -10.83
N GLU A 135 12.52 19.57 -11.26
CA GLU A 135 13.79 19.80 -10.57
C GLU A 135 13.51 20.31 -9.14
N PRO A 136 14.10 19.69 -8.09
CA PRO A 136 13.84 20.08 -6.70
C PRO A 136 14.20 21.54 -6.39
N GLU A 137 15.24 22.06 -7.03
CA GLU A 137 15.77 23.41 -6.77
C GLU A 137 15.08 24.50 -7.59
N SER A 138 14.64 24.16 -8.81
CA SER A 138 14.14 25.15 -9.77
C SER A 138 12.63 25.07 -10.00
N GLY A 139 11.99 23.95 -9.61
CA GLY A 139 10.59 23.65 -9.90
C GLY A 139 10.27 23.49 -11.38
N LYS A 140 11.28 23.53 -12.27
CA LYS A 140 11.10 23.40 -13.72
C LYS A 140 10.81 21.96 -14.09
N LEU A 141 9.91 21.81 -15.06
CA LEU A 141 9.64 20.53 -15.70
C LEU A 141 10.85 20.11 -16.56
N THR A 142 11.36 18.92 -16.33
CA THR A 142 12.38 18.26 -17.15
C THR A 142 11.76 17.08 -17.88
N ASP A 143 12.15 16.94 -19.15
CA ASP A 143 11.71 15.85 -20.03
C ASP A 143 12.42 14.51 -19.73
N ALA A 144 13.49 14.55 -18.93
CA ALA A 144 14.18 13.38 -18.40
C ALA A 144 13.81 13.20 -16.92
N LEU A 145 13.74 11.94 -16.48
CA LEU A 145 14.01 11.64 -15.08
C LEU A 145 15.39 12.26 -14.84
N GLY A 146 15.54 13.18 -13.89
CA GLY A 146 16.90 13.52 -13.46
C GLY A 146 17.61 12.24 -13.01
N ASP A 147 18.89 12.32 -12.68
CA ASP A 147 19.64 11.17 -12.15
C ASP A 147 18.94 10.47 -10.96
N TYR A 148 17.98 11.16 -10.31
CA TYR A 148 17.21 10.68 -9.19
C TYR A 148 15.72 11.08 -9.20
N CYS A 149 14.89 10.26 -8.56
CA CYS A 149 13.50 10.53 -8.21
C CYS A 149 13.34 10.70 -6.70
N MET A 150 12.63 11.77 -6.29
CA MET A 150 12.36 12.05 -4.87
C MET A 150 10.91 11.72 -4.51
N PHE A 151 10.74 11.10 -3.35
CA PHE A 151 9.43 10.73 -2.83
C PHE A 151 9.37 10.93 -1.31
N ALA A 152 8.32 11.58 -0.79
CA ALA A 152 8.17 11.75 0.65
C ALA A 152 7.40 10.56 1.26
N ASN A 153 8.02 9.90 2.23
CA ASN A 153 7.39 8.89 3.07
C ASN A 153 7.07 9.52 4.43
N VAL A 154 5.78 9.62 4.78
CA VAL A 154 5.33 10.18 6.05
C VAL A 154 4.77 9.05 6.91
N ARG A 155 5.53 8.63 7.93
CA ARG A 155 5.13 7.54 8.83
C ARG A 155 4.59 8.06 10.14
N MET A 156 3.40 7.61 10.54
CA MET A 156 2.89 7.78 11.90
C MET A 156 3.06 6.48 12.68
N CYS A 157 4.09 6.43 13.51
CA CYS A 157 4.43 5.30 14.37
C CYS A 157 3.65 5.39 15.69
N VAL A 158 2.58 4.61 15.80
CA VAL A 158 1.65 4.62 16.95
C VAL A 158 2.30 4.12 18.24
N MET A 159 3.25 3.21 18.11
CA MET A 159 3.99 2.63 19.24
C MET A 159 5.27 3.41 19.59
N GLY A 160 5.57 4.50 18.85
CA GLY A 160 6.74 5.36 19.08
C GLY A 160 8.08 4.62 19.16
N ASP A 161 8.99 5.14 19.98
CA ASP A 161 10.24 4.45 20.37
C ASP A 161 9.97 3.64 21.64
N TYR A 162 9.88 2.31 21.50
CA TYR A 162 9.66 1.37 22.63
C TYR A 162 10.65 1.57 23.78
N LYS A 163 11.88 2.04 23.50
CA LYS A 163 12.88 2.30 24.55
C LYS A 163 12.61 3.58 25.34
N LYS A 164 11.82 4.51 24.79
CA LYS A 164 11.54 5.82 25.38
C LYS A 164 10.09 5.99 25.84
N MET A 165 9.23 4.97 25.66
CA MET A 165 7.78 5.04 25.91
C MET A 165 7.14 6.32 25.36
N ARG A 166 7.62 6.78 24.21
CA ARG A 166 7.05 7.95 23.55
C ARG A 166 5.77 7.53 22.84
N GLY A 167 4.74 8.37 22.91
CA GLY A 167 3.48 8.16 22.20
C GLY A 167 3.65 8.22 20.68
N ILE A 168 2.56 8.52 19.98
CA ILE A 168 2.52 8.63 18.52
C ILE A 168 3.66 9.54 18.03
N THR A 169 4.49 9.06 17.11
CA THR A 169 5.60 9.81 16.50
C THR A 169 5.41 9.90 15.00
N ILE A 170 5.57 11.09 14.43
CA ILE A 170 5.58 11.32 12.98
C ILE A 170 7.03 11.34 12.50
N VAL A 171 7.33 10.56 11.47
CA VAL A 171 8.64 10.43 10.85
C VAL A 171 8.51 10.79 9.37
N PRO A 172 8.85 12.03 8.98
CA PRO A 172 8.97 12.40 7.58
C PRO A 172 10.35 11.99 7.05
N GLU A 173 10.38 11.27 5.94
CA GLU A 173 11.59 10.85 5.25
C GLU A 173 11.47 11.18 3.76
N VAL A 174 12.55 11.71 3.20
CA VAL A 174 12.68 11.87 1.75
C VAL A 174 13.48 10.68 1.25
N LEU A 175 12.86 9.90 0.37
CA LEU A 175 13.50 8.80 -0.33
C LEU A 175 13.98 9.29 -1.69
N VAL A 176 15.18 8.86 -2.05
CA VAL A 176 15.82 9.17 -3.32
C VAL A 176 16.08 7.84 -4.00
N PHE A 177 15.53 7.66 -5.20
CA PHE A 177 15.68 6.46 -6.01
C PHE A 177 16.47 6.80 -7.27
N GLU A 178 17.40 5.93 -7.66
CA GLU A 178 18.08 6.07 -8.94
C GLU A 178 17.12 5.75 -10.10
N GLU A 179 17.35 6.34 -11.27
CA GLU A 179 16.54 6.08 -12.46
C GLU A 179 16.45 4.58 -12.78
N GLU A 180 17.59 3.87 -12.72
CA GLU A 180 17.65 2.43 -12.99
C GLU A 180 16.75 1.63 -12.03
N GLU A 181 16.73 1.97 -10.73
CA GLU A 181 15.87 1.30 -9.74
C GLU A 181 14.39 1.50 -10.04
N VAL A 182 14.01 2.73 -10.40
CA VAL A 182 12.62 3.08 -10.76
C VAL A 182 12.18 2.32 -12.01
N MET A 183 13.04 2.26 -13.03
CA MET A 183 12.78 1.55 -14.28
C MET A 183 12.68 0.04 -14.08
N ASP A 184 13.62 -0.56 -13.35
CA ASP A 184 13.63 -1.99 -13.03
C ASP A 184 12.37 -2.40 -12.24
N ASN A 185 11.99 -1.58 -11.26
CA ASN A 185 10.76 -1.79 -10.49
C ASN A 185 9.53 -1.73 -11.39
N TRP A 186 9.46 -0.76 -12.32
CA TRP A 186 8.34 -0.64 -13.24
C TRP A 186 8.26 -1.83 -14.23
N MET A 187 9.40 -2.25 -14.80
CA MET A 187 9.44 -3.43 -15.67
C MET A 187 9.01 -4.71 -14.94
N TRP A 188 9.39 -4.86 -13.68
CA TRP A 188 8.89 -5.95 -12.83
C TRP A 188 7.37 -5.90 -12.65
N LEU A 189 6.79 -4.72 -12.40
CA LEU A 189 5.33 -4.54 -12.30
C LEU A 189 4.61 -4.86 -13.62
N GLN A 190 5.17 -4.47 -14.76
CA GLN A 190 4.62 -4.83 -16.08
C GLN A 190 4.61 -6.35 -16.28
N GLY A 191 5.71 -7.04 -15.96
CA GLY A 191 5.75 -8.51 -16.00
C GLY A 191 4.68 -9.15 -15.10
N ARG A 192 4.42 -8.58 -13.91
CA ARG A 192 3.33 -9.05 -13.04
C ARG A 192 1.95 -8.75 -13.61
N LYS A 193 1.77 -7.61 -14.27
CA LYS A 193 0.53 -7.28 -14.98
C LYS A 193 0.25 -8.31 -16.07
N GLU A 194 1.27 -8.74 -16.81
CA GLU A 194 1.15 -9.80 -17.81
C GLU A 194 0.76 -11.14 -17.19
N VAL A 195 1.39 -11.55 -16.08
CA VAL A 195 1.00 -12.76 -15.33
C VAL A 195 -0.45 -12.66 -14.83
N LEU A 196 -0.86 -11.48 -14.35
CA LEU A 196 -2.22 -11.23 -13.91
C LEU A 196 -3.23 -11.41 -15.04
N LEU A 197 -2.97 -10.77 -16.19
CA LEU A 197 -3.85 -10.77 -17.36
C LEU A 197 -3.92 -12.12 -18.07
N SER A 198 -2.77 -12.77 -18.26
CA SER A 198 -2.67 -14.02 -19.04
C SER A 198 -2.84 -15.29 -18.21
N GLY A 199 -2.56 -15.22 -16.90
CA GLY A 199 -2.62 -16.35 -15.99
C GLY A 199 -3.74 -16.21 -14.96
N VAL A 200 -3.66 -15.21 -14.09
CA VAL A 200 -4.50 -15.12 -12.88
C VAL A 200 -5.98 -14.94 -13.22
N LEU A 201 -6.31 -13.92 -14.01
CA LEU A 201 -7.69 -13.60 -14.37
C LEU A 201 -8.40 -14.72 -15.16
N PRO A 202 -7.81 -15.32 -16.20
CA PRO A 202 -8.46 -16.38 -16.97
C PRO A 202 -8.48 -17.73 -16.22
N SER A 203 -7.63 -17.94 -15.22
CA SER A 203 -7.53 -19.25 -14.57
C SER A 203 -8.79 -19.64 -13.79
N SER A 204 -9.14 -20.92 -13.87
CA SER A 204 -10.17 -21.57 -13.06
C SER A 204 -9.62 -22.15 -11.75
N VAL A 205 -8.29 -22.26 -11.62
CA VAL A 205 -7.60 -22.79 -10.44
C VAL A 205 -6.50 -21.86 -9.97
N ILE A 206 -6.22 -21.86 -8.67
CA ILE A 206 -5.06 -21.13 -8.13
C ILE A 206 -3.77 -21.79 -8.62
N GLY A 207 -2.92 -20.99 -9.28
CA GLY A 207 -1.62 -21.41 -9.80
C GLY A 207 -0.48 -20.99 -8.89
N ASP A 208 0.75 -21.30 -9.31
CA ASP A 208 1.95 -20.69 -8.76
C ASP A 208 2.22 -19.38 -9.50
N PHE A 209 1.43 -18.35 -9.18
CA PHE A 209 1.50 -17.06 -9.85
C PHE A 209 2.62 -16.17 -9.32
N GLU A 210 3.48 -16.66 -8.42
CA GLU A 210 4.49 -15.83 -7.78
C GLU A 210 5.83 -15.80 -8.53
N GLY A 211 6.26 -14.59 -8.91
CA GLY A 211 7.67 -14.23 -9.06
C GLY A 211 8.09 -13.28 -7.92
N ARG A 212 9.27 -13.49 -7.31
CA ARG A 212 9.94 -12.73 -6.21
C ARG A 212 9.12 -12.34 -4.95
N ALA A 213 7.79 -12.36 -4.95
CA ALA A 213 6.93 -11.89 -3.85
C ALA A 213 7.01 -12.75 -2.58
N SER A 214 7.70 -13.89 -2.64
CA SER A 214 8.08 -14.70 -1.49
C SER A 214 9.01 -13.98 -0.49
N THR A 215 9.55 -12.80 -0.83
CA THR A 215 10.36 -11.98 0.11
C THR A 215 9.52 -11.21 1.11
N PHE A 216 8.28 -10.87 0.78
CA PHE A 216 7.37 -10.26 1.73
C PHE A 216 6.68 -11.39 2.47
N ASN A 217 6.90 -11.51 3.78
CA ASN A 217 6.21 -12.47 4.64
C ASN A 217 4.70 -12.14 4.76
N GLN A 218 3.99 -12.04 3.63
CA GLN A 218 2.57 -11.73 3.49
C GLN A 218 1.70 -12.95 3.81
N CYS A 219 2.31 -14.14 3.91
CA CYS A 219 1.62 -15.35 4.33
C CYS A 219 1.30 -15.34 5.83
N ASP A 220 2.16 -14.73 6.66
CA ASP A 220 1.88 -14.57 8.09
C ASP A 220 0.63 -13.67 8.26
N LYS A 221 -0.44 -14.26 8.80
CA LYS A 221 -1.78 -13.64 8.96
C LYS A 221 -2.49 -13.34 7.64
N CYS A 222 -2.17 -14.06 6.57
CA CYS A 222 -2.97 -13.96 5.36
C CYS A 222 -4.40 -14.50 5.62
N LEU A 223 -5.42 -13.70 5.33
CA LEU A 223 -6.83 -14.13 5.43
C LEU A 223 -7.18 -15.37 4.58
N TYR A 224 -6.32 -15.72 3.64
CA TYR A 224 -6.48 -16.87 2.77
C TYR A 224 -5.55 -18.04 3.10
N GLU A 225 -4.82 -18.00 4.21
CA GLU A 225 -3.84 -19.02 4.59
C GLU A 225 -4.42 -20.44 4.58
N GLY A 226 -5.68 -20.62 5.01
CA GLY A 226 -6.34 -21.93 5.04
C GLY A 226 -6.72 -22.52 3.68
N PHE A 227 -6.69 -21.72 2.60
CA PHE A 227 -7.15 -22.10 1.27
C PHE A 227 -6.07 -21.95 0.18
N CYS A 228 -5.01 -21.19 0.47
CA CYS A 228 -3.94 -20.93 -0.47
C CYS A 228 -2.95 -22.11 -0.51
N PRO A 229 -2.70 -22.76 -1.65
CA PRO A 229 -1.71 -23.84 -1.70
C PRO A 229 -0.27 -23.35 -1.44
N ALA A 230 0.00 -22.05 -1.62
CA ALA A 230 1.32 -21.47 -1.35
C ALA A 230 1.63 -21.35 0.16
N SER A 231 0.62 -21.15 1.02
CA SER A 231 0.84 -21.02 2.48
C SER A 231 1.35 -22.33 3.09
N SER A 232 0.84 -23.47 2.62
CA SER A 232 1.23 -24.81 3.12
C SER A 232 2.69 -25.17 2.81
N LYS A 233 3.32 -24.52 1.82
CA LYS A 233 4.72 -24.76 1.44
C LYS A 233 5.73 -23.95 2.29
N GLY A 234 5.27 -22.94 3.03
CA GLY A 234 6.12 -22.00 3.76
C GLY A 234 6.39 -22.32 5.24
N MET A 235 5.65 -23.23 5.87
CA MET A 235 5.78 -23.53 7.31
C MET A 235 6.86 -24.57 7.65
N SER A 236 8.00 -24.55 6.95
CA SER A 236 9.23 -25.07 7.51
C SER A 236 9.64 -24.10 8.63
N LYS A 237 9.19 -24.39 9.86
CA LYS A 237 9.53 -23.63 11.06
C LYS A 237 11.06 -23.47 11.13
N ARG A 238 11.55 -22.27 10.84
CA ARG A 238 12.90 -21.84 11.24
C ARG A 238 12.83 -21.29 12.66
#